data_AF-A0A951MUA0-F1
#
_entry.id   AF-A0A951MUA0-F1
#
_cell.length_a   1.000
_cell.length_b   1.000
_cell.length_c   1.000
_cell.angle_alpha   90.00
_cell.angle_beta   90.00
_cell.angle_gamma   90.00
#
_symmetry.space_group_name_H-M   'P 1'
#
loop_
_entity.id
_entity.type
_entity.pdbx_description
1 polymer ?
#
loop_
_entity_poly.entity_id
_entity_poly.type
_entity_poly.pdbx_seq_one_letter_code
_entity_poly.pdbx_strand_id
1 'polypeptide(L)'
;MSIGIGDALRGAREEQGRTIEEASRATRVRGDYLRALEDEDFARLGGDVYAKGFLSAYARFLGLDPDPLLERYRQQVERTGYDAHELVVHPVAKPPRQGLPNWVVWAAVSVTVLLAALAVVGLVGGRTPQRAMQPEPAATASPTTNGAGEPSPTETPSPTPSPTPTSVDLTILYEDRSWTLVRLAGPTGQKVLEETVEAGQNRSFEHPQAVYLHVGDAGAVRLVLNGENVGSPGPRGQIWRGTCTSEGCRSLEESTPADAAPGPRG
;
A
#
# COMPACT_ATOMS: atom_id res chain seq x y z
N MET A 1 -13.13 33.33 24.34
CA MET A 1 -13.29 32.24 23.36
C MET A 1 -12.18 32.38 22.35
N SER A 2 -11.28 31.41 22.24
CA SER A 2 -10.27 31.41 21.17
C SER A 2 -10.96 31.03 19.87
N ILE A 3 -10.97 31.94 18.89
CA ILE A 3 -11.50 31.69 17.54
C ILE A 3 -10.73 30.51 16.93
N GLY A 4 -11.43 29.55 16.34
CA GLY A 4 -10.83 28.40 15.66
C GLY A 4 -9.97 28.81 14.45
N ILE A 5 -9.14 27.89 13.96
CA ILE A 5 -8.40 28.09 12.70
C ILE A 5 -9.39 28.22 11.55
N GLY A 6 -10.40 27.35 11.51
CA GLY A 6 -11.41 27.32 10.46
C GLY A 6 -12.24 28.60 10.41
N ASP A 7 -12.69 29.06 11.58
CA ASP A 7 -13.43 30.31 11.72
C ASP A 7 -12.61 31.53 11.26
N ALA A 8 -11.32 31.58 11.60
CA ALA A 8 -10.44 32.68 11.18
C ALA A 8 -10.27 32.73 9.65
N LEU A 9 -10.08 31.57 9.01
CA LEU A 9 -9.96 31.46 7.56
C LEU A 9 -11.28 31.82 6.85
N ARG A 10 -12.39 31.25 7.31
CA ARG A 10 -13.72 31.52 6.76
C ARG A 10 -14.09 32.99 6.88
N GLY A 11 -13.91 33.57 8.06
CA GLY A 11 -14.17 34.98 8.33
C GLY A 11 -13.38 35.88 7.39
N ALA A 12 -12.07 35.68 7.28
CA ALA A 12 -11.23 36.48 6.39
C ALA A 12 -11.61 36.32 4.90
N ARG A 13 -12.00 35.12 4.46
CA ARG A 13 -12.49 34.90 3.09
C ARG A 13 -13.79 35.66 2.84
N GLU A 14 -14.74 35.56 3.75
CA GLU A 14 -16.08 36.14 3.62
C GLU A 14 -16.06 37.66 3.72
N GLU A 15 -15.23 38.23 4.60
CA GLU A 15 -14.98 39.68 4.67
C GLU A 15 -14.46 40.26 3.36
N GLN A 16 -13.66 39.48 2.62
CA GLN A 16 -13.13 39.88 1.31
C GLN A 16 -14.08 39.53 0.14
N GLY A 17 -15.23 38.92 0.42
CA GLY A 17 -16.19 38.49 -0.61
C GLY A 17 -15.65 37.43 -1.57
N ARG A 18 -14.63 36.67 -1.16
CA ARG A 18 -13.97 35.68 -2.02
C ARG A 18 -14.71 34.35 -2.00
N THR A 19 -14.79 33.71 -3.16
CA THR A 19 -15.36 32.35 -3.27
C THR A 19 -14.30 31.28 -3.02
N ILE A 20 -14.70 30.07 -2.60
CA ILE A 20 -13.80 28.92 -2.49
C ILE A 20 -13.17 28.59 -3.84
N GLU A 21 -13.92 28.71 -4.94
CA GLU A 21 -13.45 28.46 -6.30
C GLU A 21 -12.35 29.44 -6.71
N GLU A 22 -12.48 30.71 -6.32
CA GLU A 22 -11.48 31.72 -6.56
C GLU A 22 -10.20 31.47 -5.74
N ALA A 23 -10.36 31.21 -4.43
CA ALA A 23 -9.24 30.85 -3.57
C ALA A 23 -8.52 29.59 -4.07
N SER A 24 -9.27 28.60 -4.55
CA SER A 24 -8.74 27.35 -5.10
C SER A 24 -7.88 27.61 -6.35
N ARG A 25 -8.36 28.45 -7.27
CA ARG A 25 -7.58 28.83 -8.46
C ARG A 25 -6.31 29.59 -8.09
N ALA A 26 -6.39 30.53 -7.13
CA ALA A 26 -5.26 31.37 -6.74
C ALA A 26 -4.18 30.60 -5.98
N THR A 27 -4.58 29.74 -5.04
CA THR A 27 -3.66 28.97 -4.20
C THR A 27 -3.18 27.67 -4.84
N ARG A 28 -3.84 27.22 -5.92
CA ARG A 28 -3.67 25.88 -6.53
C ARG A 28 -3.98 24.72 -5.57
N VAL A 29 -4.73 24.99 -4.51
CA VAL A 29 -5.25 23.98 -3.58
C VAL A 29 -6.66 23.60 -4.03
N ARG A 30 -7.02 22.32 -4.02
CA ARG A 30 -8.38 21.88 -4.37
C ARG A 30 -9.41 22.53 -3.44
N GLY A 31 -10.53 23.00 -4.00
CA GLY A 31 -11.60 23.64 -3.21
C GLY A 31 -12.12 22.78 -2.06
N ASP A 32 -12.15 21.46 -2.24
CA ASP A 32 -12.53 20.52 -1.17
C ASP A 32 -11.57 20.57 0.03
N TYR A 33 -10.27 20.79 -0.20
CA TYR A 33 -9.28 20.93 0.86
C TYR A 33 -9.33 22.29 1.53
N LEU A 34 -9.70 23.35 0.80
CA LEU A 34 -9.95 24.66 1.40
C LEU A 34 -11.18 24.65 2.32
N ARG A 35 -12.25 23.97 1.90
CA ARG A 35 -13.42 23.73 2.77
C ARG A 35 -13.03 22.91 4.00
N ALA A 36 -12.26 21.84 3.82
CA ALA A 36 -11.77 21.04 4.95
C ALA A 36 -10.92 21.86 5.94
N LEU A 37 -10.13 22.84 5.48
CA LEU A 37 -9.44 23.77 6.38
C LEU A 37 -10.40 24.69 7.14
N GLU A 38 -11.46 25.20 6.49
CA GLU A 38 -12.50 26.02 7.14
C GLU A 38 -13.36 25.23 8.12
N ASP A 39 -13.53 23.93 7.88
CA ASP A 39 -14.29 23.01 8.74
C ASP A 39 -13.40 22.31 9.79
N GLU A 40 -12.09 22.61 9.81
CA GLU A 40 -11.07 21.94 10.64
C GLU A 40 -11.03 20.41 10.50
N ASP A 41 -11.49 19.89 9.36
CA ASP A 41 -11.42 18.48 8.97
C ASP A 41 -10.04 18.17 8.35
N PHE A 42 -9.00 18.27 9.17
CA PHE A 42 -7.61 18.07 8.75
C PHE A 42 -7.35 16.64 8.26
N ALA A 43 -8.19 15.68 8.64
CA ALA A 43 -8.04 14.30 8.24
C ALA A 43 -8.14 14.10 6.72
N ARG A 44 -8.92 14.95 6.04
CA ARG A 44 -9.08 14.93 4.59
C ARG A 44 -7.90 15.46 3.79
N LEU A 45 -6.92 16.07 4.43
CA LEU A 45 -5.84 16.78 3.75
C LEU A 45 -4.69 15.86 3.32
N GLY A 46 -4.75 14.56 3.66
CA GLY A 46 -3.78 13.55 3.22
C GLY A 46 -2.45 13.58 3.98
N GLY A 47 -2.46 14.10 5.22
CA GLY A 47 -1.29 14.12 6.11
C GLY A 47 -0.76 15.52 6.45
N ASP A 48 0.15 15.57 7.41
CA ASP A 48 0.63 16.78 8.09
C ASP A 48 1.29 17.79 7.14
N VAL A 49 2.12 17.28 6.25
CA VAL A 49 2.93 18.08 5.32
C VAL A 49 2.01 18.88 4.39
N TYR A 50 0.95 18.23 3.90
CA TYR A 50 -0.04 18.86 3.05
C TYR A 50 -0.93 19.82 3.83
N ALA A 51 -1.40 19.44 5.02
CA ALA A 51 -2.20 20.30 5.87
C ALA A 51 -1.48 21.63 6.16
N LYS A 52 -0.22 21.58 6.60
CA LYS A 52 0.61 22.77 6.84
C LYS A 52 0.82 23.59 5.57
N GLY A 53 1.10 22.93 4.45
CA GLY A 53 1.29 23.59 3.16
C GLY A 53 0.03 24.33 2.68
N PHE A 54 -1.12 23.67 2.73
CA PHE A 54 -2.41 24.24 2.31
C PHE A 54 -2.86 25.36 3.25
N LEU A 55 -2.75 25.16 4.56
CA LEU A 55 -3.06 26.18 5.57
C LEU A 55 -2.21 27.43 5.34
N SER A 56 -0.91 27.25 5.14
CA SER A 56 0.02 28.37 4.90
C SER A 56 -0.26 29.10 3.58
N ALA A 57 -0.55 28.36 2.50
CA ALA A 57 -0.91 28.96 1.21
C ALA A 57 -2.22 29.75 1.30
N TYR A 58 -3.22 29.22 1.99
CA TYR A 58 -4.53 29.84 2.10
C TYR A 58 -4.51 31.06 3.02
N ALA A 59 -3.83 30.98 4.17
CA ALA A 59 -3.62 32.12 5.06
C ALA A 59 -2.96 33.30 4.33
N ARG A 60 -1.87 33.04 3.59
CA ARG A 60 -1.20 34.08 2.79
C ARG A 60 -2.10 34.68 1.70
N PHE A 61 -2.91 33.86 1.04
CA PHE A 61 -3.87 34.36 0.05
C PHE A 61 -4.92 35.29 0.68
N LEU A 62 -5.35 34.98 1.90
CA LEU A 62 -6.29 35.80 2.66
C LEU A 62 -5.63 36.99 3.38
N GLY A 63 -4.31 37.18 3.26
CA GLY A 63 -3.58 38.24 3.96
C GLY A 63 -3.42 38.03 5.46
N LEU A 64 -3.63 36.79 5.94
CA LEU A 64 -3.41 36.39 7.33
C LEU A 64 -1.95 35.95 7.54
N ASP A 65 -1.45 36.13 8.77
CA ASP A 65 -0.19 35.55 9.19
C ASP A 65 -0.33 34.03 9.38
N PRO A 66 0.41 33.19 8.63
CA PRO A 66 0.32 31.75 8.75
C PRO A 66 0.89 31.19 10.07
N ASP A 67 1.85 31.86 10.71
CA ASP A 67 2.56 31.33 11.88
C ASP A 67 1.65 31.03 13.08
N PRO A 68 0.75 31.95 13.53
CA PRO A 68 -0.15 31.66 14.63
C PRO A 68 -1.17 30.56 14.31
N LEU A 69 -1.55 30.41 13.03
CA LEU A 69 -2.48 29.35 12.60
C LEU A 69 -1.77 27.98 12.59
N LEU A 70 -0.54 27.93 12.09
CA LEU A 70 0.29 26.72 12.08
C LEU A 70 0.60 26.24 13.50
N GLU A 71 0.82 27.15 14.43
CA GLU A 71 1.09 26.81 15.83
C GLU A 71 -0.14 26.22 16.52
N ARG A 72 -1.33 26.80 16.30
CA ARG A 72 -2.58 26.22 16.78
C ARG A 72 -2.83 24.83 16.19
N TYR A 73 -2.54 24.67 14.90
CA TYR A 73 -2.68 23.38 14.23
C TYR A 73 -1.75 22.33 14.85
N ARG A 74 -0.48 22.67 15.16
CA ARG A 74 0.44 21.75 15.86
C ARG A 74 -0.10 21.31 17.22
N GLN A 75 -0.57 22.25 18.03
CA GLN A 75 -1.14 21.95 19.35
C GLN A 75 -2.37 21.04 19.25
N GLN A 76 -3.19 21.22 18.22
CA GLN A 76 -4.36 20.38 17.98
C GLN A 76 -3.97 18.95 17.56
N VAL A 77 -2.97 18.79 16.69
CA VAL A 77 -2.46 17.48 16.28
C VAL A 77 -1.86 16.73 17.47
N GLU A 78 -1.03 17.40 18.27
CA GLU A 78 -0.42 16.83 19.49
C GLU A 78 -1.46 16.36 20.51
N ARG A 79 -2.53 17.15 20.71
CA ARG A 79 -3.60 16.82 21.66
C ARG A 79 -4.47 15.65 21.19
N THR A 80 -4.69 15.52 19.88
CA THR A 80 -5.61 14.53 19.31
C THR A 80 -4.92 13.19 19.04
N GLY A 81 -3.58 13.14 19.11
CA GLY A 81 -2.82 11.94 18.73
C GLY A 81 -3.01 11.58 17.26
N TYR A 82 -3.37 12.56 16.42
CA TYR A 82 -3.56 12.36 14.99
C TYR A 82 -2.19 12.05 14.39
N ASP A 83 -1.96 10.80 14.00
CA ASP A 83 -0.72 10.33 13.37
C ASP A 83 -0.63 10.91 11.95
N ALA A 84 -0.26 12.18 11.88
CA ALA A 84 -0.27 13.00 10.69
C ALA A 84 0.78 12.55 9.63
N HIS A 85 1.45 11.42 9.86
CA HIS A 85 2.32 10.72 8.91
C HIS A 85 1.62 9.69 8.03
N GLU A 86 0.32 9.43 8.21
CA GLU A 86 -0.44 8.67 7.24
C GLU A 86 -0.73 9.55 6.02
N LEU A 87 0.17 9.49 5.03
CA LEU A 87 -0.13 9.86 3.66
C LEU A 87 -1.30 8.97 3.23
N VAL A 88 -2.53 9.40 3.47
CA VAL A 88 -3.69 8.80 2.84
C VAL A 88 -3.55 9.15 1.36
N VAL A 89 -2.83 8.27 0.63
CA VAL A 89 -2.80 8.29 -0.82
C VAL A 89 -4.21 7.92 -1.23
N HIS A 90 -5.09 8.93 -1.29
CA HIS A 90 -6.33 8.78 -2.04
C HIS A 90 -5.87 8.42 -3.44
N PRO A 91 -6.17 7.19 -3.93
CA PRO A 91 -5.81 6.85 -5.29
C PRO A 91 -6.45 7.92 -6.15
N VAL A 92 -5.62 8.70 -6.86
CA VAL A 92 -6.11 9.57 -7.93
C VAL A 92 -6.87 8.62 -8.83
N ALA A 93 -8.20 8.70 -8.81
CA ALA A 93 -9.04 7.93 -9.69
C ALA A 93 -8.57 8.27 -11.11
N LYS A 94 -7.81 7.36 -11.72
CA LYS A 94 -7.40 7.50 -13.11
C LYS A 94 -8.72 7.65 -13.87
N PRO A 95 -8.93 8.74 -14.64
CA PRO A 95 -10.15 8.84 -15.44
C PRO A 95 -10.24 7.55 -16.25
N PRO A 96 -11.41 6.89 -16.32
CA PRO A 96 -11.53 5.64 -17.05
C PRO A 96 -11.02 5.89 -18.46
N ARG A 97 -9.91 5.24 -18.81
CA ARG A 97 -9.44 5.20 -20.18
C ARG A 97 -10.51 4.44 -20.93
N GLN A 98 -11.42 5.17 -21.56
CA GLN A 98 -12.39 4.62 -22.50
C GLN A 98 -11.57 4.13 -23.71
N GLY A 99 -11.06 2.90 -23.61
CA GLY A 99 -10.57 2.18 -24.78
C GLY A 99 -11.69 2.09 -25.80
N LEU A 100 -11.33 2.02 -27.08
CA LEU A 100 -12.31 1.86 -28.16
C LEU A 100 -13.28 0.72 -27.79
N PRO A 101 -14.60 0.95 -27.89
CA PRO A 101 -15.58 -0.02 -27.41
C PRO A 101 -15.39 -1.35 -28.15
N ASN A 102 -15.52 -2.47 -27.43
CA ASN A 102 -15.19 -3.82 -27.92
C ASN A 102 -15.83 -4.16 -29.28
N TRP A 103 -16.98 -3.57 -29.63
CA TRP A 103 -17.63 -3.77 -30.94
C TRP A 103 -16.76 -3.31 -32.12
N VAL A 104 -15.92 -2.28 -31.94
CA VAL A 104 -14.97 -1.81 -32.97
C VAL A 104 -13.85 -2.82 -33.19
N VAL A 105 -13.38 -3.46 -32.11
CA VAL A 105 -12.39 -4.53 -32.18
C VAL A 105 -12.98 -5.75 -32.91
N TRP A 106 -14.20 -6.15 -32.55
CA TRP A 106 -14.90 -7.25 -33.23
C TRP A 106 -15.24 -6.94 -34.69
N ALA A 107 -15.57 -5.69 -35.03
CA ALA A 107 -15.78 -5.26 -36.40
C ALA A 107 -14.47 -5.35 -37.22
N ALA A 108 -13.35 -4.88 -36.68
CA ALA A 108 -12.05 -4.96 -37.35
C ALA A 108 -11.59 -6.42 -37.54
N VAL A 109 -11.78 -7.29 -36.53
CA VAL A 109 -11.51 -8.73 -36.65
C VAL A 109 -12.42 -9.36 -37.71
N SER A 110 -13.71 -9.03 -37.73
CA SER A 110 -14.67 -9.57 -38.71
C SER A 110 -14.32 -9.18 -40.15
N VAL A 111 -13.96 -7.92 -40.39
CA VAL A 111 -13.52 -7.44 -41.71
C VAL A 111 -12.23 -8.14 -42.14
N THR A 112 -11.28 -8.32 -41.22
CA THR A 112 -10.02 -9.01 -41.50
C THR A 112 -10.24 -10.48 -41.85
N VAL A 113 -11.10 -11.19 -41.10
CA VAL A 113 -11.49 -12.58 -41.37
C VAL A 113 -12.21 -12.70 -42.72
N LEU A 114 -13.10 -11.75 -43.04
CA LEU A 114 -13.81 -11.76 -44.33
C LEU A 114 -12.85 -11.57 -45.51
N LEU A 115 -11.89 -10.64 -45.40
CA LEU A 115 -10.86 -10.43 -46.42
C LEU A 115 -9.95 -11.66 -46.57
N ALA A 116 -9.56 -12.28 -45.45
CA ALA A 116 -8.78 -13.52 -45.47
C ALA A 116 -9.57 -14.68 -46.10
N ALA A 117 -10.85 -14.83 -45.78
CA ALA A 117 -11.71 -15.86 -46.35
C ALA A 117 -11.89 -15.68 -47.87
N LEU A 118 -12.08 -14.44 -48.34
CA LEU A 118 -12.14 -14.13 -49.78
C LEU A 118 -10.80 -14.42 -50.48
N ALA A 119 -9.67 -14.13 -49.85
CA ALA A 119 -8.35 -14.48 -50.37
C ALA A 119 -8.15 -16.00 -50.44
N VAL A 120 -8.60 -16.76 -49.42
CA VAL A 120 -8.52 -18.22 -49.38
C VAL A 120 -9.43 -18.87 -50.44
N VAL A 121 -10.65 -18.37 -50.64
CA VAL A 121 -11.55 -18.85 -51.71
C VAL A 121 -10.94 -18.60 -53.10
N GLY A 122 -10.25 -17.47 -53.28
CA GLY A 122 -9.48 -17.19 -54.49
C GLY A 122 -8.27 -18.12 -54.71
N LEU A 123 -7.67 -18.65 -53.62
CA LEU A 123 -6.47 -19.49 -53.68
C LEU A 123 -6.78 -21.01 -53.74
N VAL A 124 -7.93 -21.45 -53.23
CA VAL A 124 -8.29 -22.87 -53.02
C VAL A 124 -9.16 -23.46 -54.15
N GLY A 125 -9.42 -22.70 -55.22
CA GLY A 125 -10.02 -23.20 -56.48
C GLY A 125 -9.17 -24.24 -57.23
N GLY A 126 -8.05 -24.69 -56.69
CA GLY A 126 -7.24 -25.75 -57.28
C GLY A 126 -6.43 -26.53 -56.25
N ARG A 127 -6.72 -27.84 -56.19
CA ARG A 127 -5.88 -28.97 -55.77
C ARG A 127 -6.25 -29.66 -54.44
N THR A 128 -6.72 -30.89 -54.66
CA THR A 128 -6.99 -32.04 -53.81
C THR A 128 -5.97 -32.35 -52.72
N PRO A 129 -6.39 -32.93 -51.57
CA PRO A 129 -5.50 -33.29 -50.47
C PRO A 129 -4.83 -34.65 -50.72
N GLN A 130 -3.51 -34.72 -50.51
CA GLN A 130 -2.78 -36.00 -50.52
C GLN A 130 -2.27 -36.31 -49.11
N ARG A 131 -2.87 -37.34 -48.54
CA ARG A 131 -2.48 -37.99 -47.29
C ARG A 131 -1.31 -38.94 -47.57
N ALA A 132 -0.26 -38.86 -46.76
CA ALA A 132 0.75 -39.90 -46.57
C ALA A 132 1.23 -39.79 -45.11
N MET A 133 0.83 -40.70 -44.23
CA MET A 133 1.40 -42.03 -43.96
C MET A 133 2.63 -41.95 -43.02
N GLN A 134 2.36 -42.39 -41.79
CA GLN A 134 3.27 -42.70 -40.68
C GLN A 134 4.29 -43.77 -41.09
N PRO A 135 5.42 -43.91 -40.37
CA PRO A 135 5.45 -44.98 -39.36
C PRO A 135 6.26 -44.70 -38.07
N GLU A 136 5.78 -45.32 -36.98
CA GLU A 136 6.47 -45.75 -35.72
C GLU A 136 7.36 -46.99 -36.00
N PRO A 137 7.98 -47.72 -35.03
CA PRO A 137 8.41 -47.45 -33.64
C PRO A 137 9.85 -47.95 -33.34
N ALA A 138 10.38 -47.73 -32.13
CA ALA A 138 11.04 -48.78 -31.32
C ALA A 138 11.50 -48.25 -29.94
N ALA A 139 11.04 -48.93 -28.89
CA ALA A 139 11.47 -48.80 -27.51
C ALA A 139 12.89 -49.38 -27.28
N THR A 140 13.53 -49.06 -26.14
CA THR A 140 14.07 -50.05 -25.16
C THR A 140 14.89 -49.39 -24.04
N ALA A 141 14.45 -49.66 -22.80
CA ALA A 141 15.16 -49.92 -21.53
C ALA A 141 16.12 -48.91 -20.84
N SER A 142 15.80 -48.63 -19.57
CA SER A 142 16.74 -48.31 -18.46
C SER A 142 17.46 -49.58 -17.96
N PRO A 143 18.56 -49.49 -17.17
CA PRO A 143 18.38 -49.55 -15.68
C PRO A 143 19.47 -48.86 -14.80
N THR A 144 19.09 -48.56 -13.53
CA THR A 144 19.83 -48.80 -12.23
C THR A 144 21.19 -48.11 -11.99
N THR A 145 21.69 -47.70 -10.81
CA THR A 145 21.29 -47.49 -9.40
C THR A 145 22.55 -46.97 -8.68
N ASN A 146 22.41 -46.17 -7.61
CA ASN A 146 23.21 -46.13 -6.36
C ASN A 146 22.85 -44.79 -5.68
N GLY A 147 22.29 -44.69 -4.48
CA GLY A 147 22.61 -45.35 -3.20
C GLY A 147 22.87 -44.20 -2.21
N ALA A 148 21.85 -43.76 -1.48
CA ALA A 148 21.66 -43.99 -0.03
C ALA A 148 22.85 -43.49 0.84
N GLY A 149 22.61 -42.43 1.61
CA GLY A 149 23.52 -41.93 2.63
C GLY A 149 22.86 -40.89 3.55
N GLU A 150 22.13 -41.38 4.57
CA GLU A 150 21.82 -40.74 5.85
C GLU A 150 21.65 -41.91 6.86
N PRO A 151 22.11 -41.90 8.14
CA PRO A 151 21.96 -40.79 9.10
C PRO A 151 23.10 -40.52 10.13
N SER A 152 23.09 -39.27 10.67
CA SER A 152 23.37 -38.76 12.05
C SER A 152 24.63 -39.22 12.86
N PRO A 153 25.13 -38.48 13.91
CA PRO A 153 24.37 -37.61 14.83
C PRO A 153 25.01 -36.28 15.28
N THR A 154 24.13 -35.41 15.81
CA THR A 154 24.22 -34.61 17.04
C THR A 154 25.51 -33.85 17.39
N GLU A 155 25.43 -32.52 17.38
CA GLU A 155 25.90 -31.72 18.51
C GLU A 155 24.79 -30.76 18.98
N THR A 156 24.36 -30.97 20.21
CA THR A 156 23.49 -30.11 21.00
C THR A 156 24.39 -29.33 21.98
N PRO A 157 24.38 -27.99 21.99
CA PRO A 157 24.63 -27.24 23.20
C PRO A 157 23.30 -26.91 23.92
N SER A 158 23.32 -27.10 25.24
CA SER A 158 22.23 -26.91 26.20
C SER A 158 21.48 -25.57 26.10
N PRO A 159 20.17 -25.55 26.44
CA PRO A 159 19.45 -24.32 26.72
C PRO A 159 19.89 -23.75 28.09
N THR A 160 20.54 -22.58 28.05
CA THR A 160 20.55 -21.64 29.18
C THR A 160 19.13 -21.06 29.29
N PRO A 161 18.56 -20.87 30.50
CA PRO A 161 17.17 -20.41 30.66
C PRO A 161 16.95 -19.07 29.96
N SER A 162 16.07 -19.06 28.95
CA SER A 162 15.62 -17.84 28.29
C SER A 162 14.95 -16.92 29.31
N PRO A 163 15.40 -15.66 29.47
CA PRO A 163 14.50 -14.64 29.99
C PRO A 163 13.33 -14.53 29.02
N THR A 164 12.12 -14.47 29.53
CA THR A 164 10.90 -14.12 28.76
C THR A 164 11.24 -12.95 27.82
N PRO A 165 11.07 -13.07 26.50
CA PRO A 165 11.44 -12.00 25.58
C PRO A 165 10.50 -10.82 25.79
N THR A 166 10.98 -9.84 26.57
CA THR A 166 10.36 -8.53 26.72
C THR A 166 10.67 -7.63 25.51
N SER A 167 11.43 -8.12 24.53
CA SER A 167 11.76 -7.44 23.28
C SER A 167 11.19 -8.16 22.06
N VAL A 168 11.01 -7.39 20.98
CA VAL A 168 10.60 -7.83 19.65
C VAL A 168 11.86 -8.02 18.82
N ASP A 169 12.22 -9.25 18.50
CA ASP A 169 13.22 -9.57 17.47
C ASP A 169 12.48 -10.01 16.20
N LEU A 170 12.44 -9.13 15.20
CA LEU A 170 11.74 -9.38 13.94
C LEU A 170 12.73 -9.54 12.80
N THR A 171 12.71 -10.72 12.17
CA THR A 171 13.44 -10.99 10.94
C THR A 171 12.48 -11.12 9.76
N ILE A 172 12.75 -10.37 8.70
CA ILE A 172 12.04 -10.40 7.42
C ILE A 172 12.90 -11.19 6.42
N LEU A 173 12.39 -12.31 5.94
CA LEU A 173 13.00 -13.12 4.88
C LEU A 173 12.31 -12.79 3.56
N TYR A 174 13.07 -12.36 2.56
CA TYR A 174 12.53 -11.97 1.26
C TYR A 174 12.60 -13.17 0.30
N GLU A 175 11.45 -13.80 0.02
CA GLU A 175 11.34 -14.88 -0.97
C GLU A 175 11.35 -14.32 -2.41
N ASP A 176 10.79 -13.12 -2.59
CA ASP A 176 10.79 -12.34 -3.84
C ASP A 176 11.11 -10.86 -3.52
N ARG A 177 11.33 -10.03 -4.55
CA ARG A 177 11.57 -8.60 -4.35
C ARG A 177 10.35 -7.91 -3.74
N SER A 178 10.56 -7.09 -2.71
CA SER A 178 9.47 -6.35 -2.06
C SER A 178 9.95 -5.01 -1.52
N TRP A 179 9.19 -3.94 -1.81
CA TRP A 179 9.39 -2.66 -1.15
C TRP A 179 8.97 -2.77 0.31
N THR A 180 9.85 -2.36 1.23
CA THR A 180 9.59 -2.46 2.67
C THR A 180 10.02 -1.20 3.41
N LEU A 181 9.10 -0.69 4.23
CA LEU A 181 9.34 0.35 5.21
C LEU A 181 9.23 -0.25 6.61
N VAL A 182 10.25 -0.03 7.44
CA VAL A 182 10.28 -0.44 8.85
C VAL A 182 10.50 0.78 9.74
N ARG A 183 9.68 0.91 10.78
CA ARG A 183 9.81 1.93 11.82
C ARG A 183 9.83 1.29 13.19
N LEU A 184 10.69 1.78 14.07
CA LEU A 184 10.75 1.37 15.46
C LEU A 184 9.80 2.23 16.31
N ALA A 185 9.11 1.61 17.27
CA ALA A 185 8.24 2.34 18.17
C ALA A 185 9.04 3.35 19.02
N GLY A 186 8.50 4.54 19.22
CA GLY A 186 9.15 5.58 20.01
C GLY A 186 8.54 6.94 19.72
N PRO A 187 8.94 7.99 20.46
CA PRO A 187 8.31 9.32 20.37
C PRO A 187 8.33 9.93 18.97
N THR A 188 9.29 9.52 18.13
CA THR A 188 9.49 10.03 16.78
C THR A 188 9.26 8.99 15.68
N GLY A 189 8.96 7.74 16.04
CA GLY A 189 8.74 6.65 15.08
C GLY A 189 9.90 6.45 14.10
N GLN A 190 11.13 6.27 14.61
CA GLN A 190 12.34 6.26 13.80
C GLN A 190 12.27 5.25 12.66
N LYS A 191 12.47 5.73 11.44
CA LYS A 191 12.55 4.91 10.23
C LYS A 191 13.93 4.26 10.14
N VAL A 192 13.95 2.93 10.07
CA VAL A 192 15.19 2.13 10.03
C VAL A 192 15.40 1.39 8.72
N LEU A 193 14.34 1.21 7.92
CA LEU A 193 14.42 0.69 6.55
C LEU A 193 13.37 1.40 5.68
N GLU A 194 13.75 1.80 4.47
CA GLU A 194 12.81 2.22 3.41
C GLU A 194 13.46 2.00 2.05
N GLU A 195 13.37 0.77 1.55
CA GLU A 195 13.95 0.40 0.26
C GLU A 195 13.21 -0.79 -0.35
N THR A 196 13.46 -1.06 -1.63
CA THR A 196 13.11 -2.34 -2.25
C THR A 196 14.23 -3.32 -1.98
N VAL A 197 13.90 -4.40 -1.28
CA VAL A 197 14.85 -5.48 -0.95
C VAL A 197 14.67 -6.61 -1.96
N GLU A 198 15.77 -7.18 -2.44
CA GLU A 198 15.79 -8.25 -3.43
C GLU A 198 15.57 -9.63 -2.81
N ALA A 199 15.16 -10.60 -3.64
CA ALA A 199 14.96 -11.98 -3.23
C ALA A 199 16.22 -12.61 -2.63
N GLY A 200 16.05 -13.44 -1.60
CA GLY A 200 17.12 -14.13 -0.88
C GLY A 200 17.82 -13.31 0.20
N GLN A 201 17.52 -12.01 0.33
CA GLN A 201 18.04 -11.19 1.43
C GLN A 201 17.19 -11.38 2.70
N ASN A 202 17.78 -11.06 3.85
CA ASN A 202 17.08 -10.94 5.11
C ASN A 202 17.38 -9.60 5.80
N ARG A 203 16.46 -9.15 6.65
CA ARG A 203 16.59 -7.95 7.46
C ARG A 203 16.07 -8.24 8.86
N SER A 204 16.87 -7.99 9.89
CA SER A 204 16.51 -8.23 11.29
C SER A 204 16.46 -6.91 12.06
N PHE A 205 15.48 -6.78 12.94
CA PHE A 205 15.22 -5.58 13.73
C PHE A 205 14.85 -5.97 15.16
N GLU A 206 15.54 -5.38 16.13
CA GLU A 206 15.25 -5.59 17.55
C GLU A 206 14.68 -4.32 18.18
N HIS A 207 13.59 -4.45 18.96
CA HIS A 207 13.01 -3.32 19.66
C HIS A 207 12.25 -3.70 20.96
N PRO A 208 12.31 -2.93 22.06
CA PRO A 208 11.66 -3.29 23.33
C PRO A 208 10.13 -3.29 23.34
N GLN A 209 9.47 -2.66 22.38
CA GLN A 209 8.01 -2.47 22.41
C GLN A 209 7.32 -3.03 21.16
N ALA A 210 7.53 -2.37 20.03
CA ALA A 210 6.93 -2.76 18.77
C ALA A 210 7.79 -2.36 17.57
N VAL A 211 7.64 -3.09 16.48
CA VAL A 211 8.16 -2.77 15.16
C VAL A 211 6.97 -2.59 14.22
N TYR A 212 6.91 -1.45 13.54
CA TYR A 212 5.89 -1.15 12.54
C TYR A 212 6.42 -1.46 11.15
N LEU A 213 5.58 -2.13 10.35
CA LEU A 213 5.94 -2.60 9.03
C LEU A 213 4.92 -2.16 7.99
N HIS A 214 5.43 -1.80 6.83
CA HIS A 214 4.65 -1.58 5.63
C HIS A 214 5.37 -2.28 4.48
N VAL A 215 4.76 -3.35 4.00
CA VAL A 215 5.30 -4.25 2.98
C VAL A 215 4.46 -4.08 1.71
N GLY A 216 5.12 -3.80 0.58
CA GLY A 216 4.45 -3.55 -0.70
C GLY A 216 3.92 -4.81 -1.38
N ASP A 217 4.67 -5.91 -1.29
CA ASP A 217 4.22 -7.26 -1.66
C ASP A 217 4.33 -8.18 -0.44
N ALA A 218 3.20 -8.38 0.25
CA ALA A 218 3.11 -9.16 1.47
C ALA A 218 3.41 -10.64 1.24
N GLY A 219 3.01 -11.18 0.09
CA GLY A 219 3.26 -12.57 -0.29
C GLY A 219 4.68 -12.85 -0.78
N ALA A 220 5.52 -11.83 -0.90
CA ALA A 220 6.94 -11.94 -1.24
C ALA A 220 7.86 -12.10 -0.01
N VAL A 221 7.32 -11.97 1.22
CA VAL A 221 8.11 -12.02 2.45
C VAL A 221 7.57 -13.05 3.45
N ARG A 222 8.47 -13.59 4.28
CA ARG A 222 8.14 -14.31 5.51
C ARG A 222 8.61 -13.50 6.70
N LEU A 223 7.76 -13.41 7.72
CA LEU A 223 8.13 -12.82 8.99
C LEU A 223 8.51 -13.93 9.97
N VAL A 224 9.60 -13.71 10.68
CA VAL A 224 10.08 -14.56 11.78
C VAL A 224 10.15 -13.66 13.00
N LEU A 225 9.33 -13.93 14.00
CA LEU A 225 9.21 -13.13 15.21
C LEU A 225 9.74 -13.94 16.40
N ASN A 226 10.74 -13.44 17.09
CA ASN A 226 11.39 -14.11 18.21
C ASN A 226 11.83 -15.56 17.88
N GLY A 227 12.27 -15.78 16.64
CA GLY A 227 12.65 -17.09 16.11
C GLY A 227 11.50 -17.96 15.60
N GLU A 228 10.23 -17.57 15.82
CA GLU A 228 9.05 -18.29 15.34
C GLU A 228 8.63 -17.78 13.95
N ASN A 229 8.43 -18.69 13.00
CA ASN A 229 7.97 -18.34 11.67
C ASN A 229 6.46 -18.06 11.69
N VAL A 230 6.07 -16.78 11.66
CA VAL A 230 4.67 -16.36 11.63
C VAL A 230 4.06 -16.41 10.23
N GLY A 231 4.87 -16.75 9.21
CA GLY A 231 4.43 -16.91 7.84
C GLY A 231 4.45 -15.62 7.04
N SER A 232 3.69 -15.62 5.94
CA SER A 232 3.55 -14.42 5.11
C SER A 232 2.42 -13.54 5.67
N PRO A 233 2.63 -12.22 5.79
CA PRO A 233 1.64 -11.33 6.36
C PRO A 233 0.40 -11.10 5.47
N GLY A 234 0.44 -11.52 4.20
CA GLY A 234 -0.69 -11.35 3.29
C GLY A 234 -0.46 -11.97 1.91
N PRO A 235 -1.45 -11.87 0.99
CA PRO A 235 -1.34 -12.44 -0.34
C PRO A 235 -0.27 -11.77 -1.21
N ARG A 236 0.20 -12.47 -2.25
CA ARG A 236 1.13 -11.90 -3.23
C ARG A 236 0.52 -10.69 -3.95
N GLY A 237 1.35 -9.67 -4.15
CA GLY A 237 1.00 -8.40 -4.78
C GLY A 237 0.11 -7.49 -3.93
N GLN A 238 -0.25 -7.87 -2.70
CA GLN A 238 -1.01 -7.02 -1.79
C GLN A 238 -0.09 -6.28 -0.83
N ILE A 239 -0.49 -5.06 -0.50
CA ILE A 239 0.19 -4.24 0.49
C ILE A 239 -0.28 -4.71 1.87
N TRP A 240 0.65 -4.92 2.78
CA TRP A 240 0.33 -5.19 4.18
C TRP A 240 0.91 -4.11 5.09
N ARG A 241 0.11 -3.67 6.06
CA ARG A 241 0.52 -2.74 7.12
C ARG A 241 0.20 -3.36 8.46
N GLY A 242 1.19 -3.40 9.34
CA GLY A 242 0.99 -4.03 10.63
C GLY A 242 2.03 -3.65 11.66
N THR A 243 1.77 -4.13 12.86
CA THR A 243 2.64 -3.96 14.02
C THR A 243 2.98 -5.32 14.56
N CYS A 244 4.26 -5.57 14.77
CA CYS A 244 4.77 -6.75 15.47
C CYS A 244 5.18 -6.35 16.88
N THR A 245 4.60 -7.01 17.87
CA THR A 245 4.98 -6.98 19.29
C THR A 245 5.55 -8.34 19.68
N SER A 246 5.97 -8.52 20.95
CA SER A 246 6.44 -9.82 21.44
C SER A 246 5.35 -10.89 21.43
N GLU A 247 4.07 -10.49 21.35
CA GLU A 247 2.90 -11.38 21.33
C GLU A 247 2.52 -11.83 19.91
N GLY A 248 2.96 -11.12 18.87
CA GLY A 248 2.59 -11.43 17.49
C GLY A 248 2.60 -10.23 16.55
N CYS A 249 2.34 -10.50 15.27
CA CYS A 249 2.15 -9.48 14.23
C CYS A 249 0.67 -9.34 13.89
N ARG A 250 0.13 -8.12 13.94
CA ARG A 250 -1.27 -7.82 13.61
C ARG A 250 -1.38 -6.78 12.50
N SER A 251 -2.39 -6.93 11.64
CA SER A 251 -2.73 -5.92 10.63
C SER A 251 -3.32 -4.68 11.29
N LEU A 252 -3.02 -3.50 10.74
CA LEU A 252 -3.62 -2.23 11.15
C LEU A 252 -5.02 -2.00 10.56
N GLU A 253 -5.49 -2.88 9.65
CA GLU A 253 -6.83 -2.74 9.04
C GLU A 253 -7.99 -3.18 9.96
N GLU A 254 -7.70 -3.81 11.12
CA GLU A 254 -8.71 -4.41 12.00
C GLU A 254 -8.89 -3.68 13.34
N SER A 255 -8.85 -2.35 13.33
CA SER A 255 -9.35 -1.52 14.43
C SER A 255 -10.38 -0.50 13.94
N THR A 256 -11.48 -0.98 13.36
CA THR A 256 -12.76 -0.28 13.45
C THR A 256 -13.38 -0.65 14.80
N PRO A 257 -13.65 0.29 15.73
CA PRO A 257 -14.43 -0.02 16.91
C PRO A 257 -15.89 -0.27 16.49
N ALA A 258 -16.23 -1.53 16.29
CA ALA A 258 -17.61 -1.99 16.21
C ALA A 258 -18.19 -2.10 17.63
N ASP A 259 -18.30 -0.99 18.36
CA ASP A 259 -19.18 -0.92 19.53
C ASP A 259 -19.58 0.53 19.84
N ALA A 260 -20.62 1.00 19.15
CA ALA A 260 -21.50 2.09 19.59
C ALA A 260 -22.71 2.17 18.64
N ALA A 261 -23.53 1.13 18.62
CA ALA A 261 -24.90 1.29 18.15
C ALA A 261 -25.69 2.08 19.22
N PRO A 262 -26.30 3.24 18.91
CA PRO A 262 -27.22 3.86 19.83
C PRO A 262 -28.51 3.04 19.88
N GLY A 263 -28.83 2.51 21.06
CA GLY A 263 -30.12 1.88 21.34
C GLY A 263 -31.29 2.84 21.05
N PRO A 264 -32.49 2.32 20.73
CA PRO A 264 -33.62 3.14 20.33
C PRO A 264 -34.10 4.00 21.50
N ARG A 265 -34.39 5.27 21.19
CA ARG A 265 -35.00 6.24 22.10
C ARG A 265 -36.37 5.71 22.58
N GLY A 266 -36.54 5.67 23.89
CA GLY A 266 -37.83 5.65 24.58
C GLY A 266 -38.00 6.94 25.36
#